data_AF-A0A6A3JXZ8-F1
#
_entry.id   AF-A0A6A3JXZ8-F1
#
_cell.length_a   1.000
_cell.length_b   1.000
_cell.length_c   1.000
_cell.angle_alpha   90.00
_cell.angle_beta   90.00
_cell.angle_gamma   90.00
#
_symmetry.space_group_name_H-M   'P 1'
#
loop_
_entity.id
_entity.type
_entity.pdbx_description
1 polymer ?
#
loop_
_entity_poly.entity_id
_entity_poly.type
_entity_poly.pdbx_seq_one_letter_code
_entity_poly.pdbx_strand_id
1 'polypeptide(L)'
;MAPKPKDLETGGGVRLASSLKPSEMDTSLRRRAGLLLLCVIAGVCLSGLFTAPLATHPPLFRARGATFDRSVARDKAVVMCMHDGVVSMGLSLVRELRCLGNHELVQVYHCFPDELSAKSRDMLFAADSRLEIVDVCSDLVETGALDEETARHFRSWWIKPLALYHTDAREVILLDVDDLFMRDRPC
;
A
#
# COMPACT_ATOMS: atom_id res chain seq x y z
N MET A 1 -44.91 -2.62 62.49
CA MET A 1 -46.16 -1.85 62.70
C MET A 1 -45.80 -0.62 63.53
N ALA A 2 -45.62 0.54 62.90
CA ALA A 2 -45.25 1.80 63.54
C ALA A 2 -45.89 2.98 62.75
N PRO A 3 -46.16 4.14 63.36
CA PRO A 3 -47.43 4.83 63.10
C PRO A 3 -47.39 6.05 62.16
N LYS A 4 -48.59 6.44 61.71
CA LYS A 4 -48.95 7.69 61.02
C LYS A 4 -49.38 8.74 62.06
N PRO A 5 -49.12 10.05 61.83
CA PRO A 5 -50.22 10.98 61.49
C PRO A 5 -49.99 11.68 60.13
N LYS A 6 -50.96 12.17 59.34
CA LYS A 6 -52.28 12.83 59.57
C LYS A 6 -52.12 14.30 60.00
N ASP A 7 -52.81 15.31 59.45
CA ASP A 7 -53.86 15.43 58.40
C ASP A 7 -53.54 16.66 57.49
N LEU A 8 -54.07 16.86 56.25
CA LEU A 8 -55.41 17.34 55.84
C LEU A 8 -55.85 18.62 56.59
N GLU A 9 -56.29 19.75 56.01
CA GLU A 9 -56.31 20.34 54.64
C GLU A 9 -56.36 21.90 54.83
N THR A 10 -56.61 22.86 53.90
CA THR A 10 -57.13 22.97 52.51
C THR A 10 -56.33 24.13 51.81
N GLY A 11 -56.69 24.90 50.76
CA GLY A 11 -57.81 24.92 49.79
C GLY A 11 -58.11 26.32 49.20
N GLY A 12 -57.93 26.51 47.88
CA GLY A 12 -58.55 27.62 47.09
C GLY A 12 -57.70 28.88 46.80
N GLY A 13 -57.57 29.25 45.52
CA GLY A 13 -56.99 30.53 45.06
C GLY A 13 -56.39 30.46 43.65
N VAL A 14 -56.95 31.20 42.67
CA VAL A 14 -56.54 31.12 41.24
C VAL A 14 -56.36 32.51 40.64
N ARG A 15 -55.21 32.81 40.02
CA ARG A 15 -55.08 33.31 38.61
C ARG A 15 -53.69 33.86 38.22
N LEU A 16 -53.31 33.54 36.98
CA LEU A 16 -52.45 34.25 36.01
C LEU A 16 -50.94 34.49 36.28
N ALA A 17 -50.15 34.09 35.26
CA ALA A 17 -48.92 34.75 34.75
C ALA A 17 -47.64 34.71 35.63
N SER A 18 -46.41 34.65 35.09
CA SER A 18 -45.96 34.53 33.68
C SER A 18 -44.53 33.94 33.55
N SER A 19 -44.20 33.49 32.33
CA SER A 19 -42.86 33.38 31.72
C SER A 19 -41.71 32.70 32.49
N LEU A 20 -41.19 31.61 31.91
CA LEU A 20 -39.78 31.28 32.11
C LEU A 20 -38.90 32.42 31.57
N LYS A 21 -37.82 32.76 32.29
CA LYS A 21 -36.68 33.52 31.74
C LYS A 21 -35.48 32.58 31.66
N PRO A 22 -34.79 32.48 30.51
CA PRO A 22 -33.47 31.84 30.44
C PRO A 22 -32.48 32.60 31.35
N SER A 23 -31.51 31.90 31.94
CA SER A 23 -30.42 32.56 32.66
C SER A 23 -29.51 33.30 31.68
N GLU A 24 -29.11 34.52 32.07
CA GLU A 24 -28.31 35.41 31.23
C GLU A 24 -26.83 34.97 31.28
N MET A 25 -26.48 34.03 30.39
CA MET A 25 -25.14 33.43 30.38
C MET A 25 -24.08 34.43 29.89
N ASP A 26 -23.15 34.77 30.78
CA ASP A 26 -22.09 35.76 30.59
C ASP A 26 -21.39 35.65 29.22
N THR A 27 -21.38 36.76 28.49
CA THR A 27 -20.75 36.87 27.17
C THR A 27 -19.22 36.80 27.25
N SER A 28 -18.60 37.18 28.37
CA SER A 28 -17.16 36.95 28.63
C SER A 28 -16.87 35.46 28.73
N LEU A 29 -17.63 34.71 29.53
CA LEU A 29 -17.51 33.24 29.60
C LEU A 29 -17.76 32.58 28.24
N ARG A 30 -18.77 33.01 27.49
CA ARG A 30 -19.08 32.50 26.14
C ARG A 30 -17.95 32.77 25.14
N ARG A 31 -17.31 33.94 25.21
CA ARG A 31 -16.15 34.32 24.38
C ARG A 31 -14.88 33.54 24.75
N ARG A 32 -14.65 33.28 26.05
CA ARG A 32 -13.56 32.43 26.54
C ARG A 32 -13.73 30.98 26.11
N ALA A 33 -14.94 30.42 26.23
CA ALA A 33 -15.25 29.07 25.77
C ALA A 33 -15.07 28.92 24.24
N GLY A 34 -15.53 29.90 23.45
CA GLY A 34 -15.31 29.92 22.00
C GLY A 34 -13.83 30.00 21.62
N LEU A 35 -13.03 30.80 22.33
CA LEU A 35 -11.57 30.89 22.10
C LEU A 35 -10.86 29.57 22.46
N LEU A 36 -11.21 28.95 23.58
CA LEU A 36 -10.67 27.65 23.98
C LEU A 36 -11.01 26.56 22.96
N LEU A 37 -12.26 26.53 22.46
CA LEU A 37 -12.68 25.59 21.42
C LEU A 37 -11.92 25.80 20.11
N LEU A 38 -11.70 27.06 19.70
CA LEU A 38 -10.86 27.39 18.54
C LEU A 38 -9.40 26.96 18.73
N CYS A 39 -8.82 27.14 19.92
CA CYS A 39 -7.47 26.67 20.23
C CYS A 39 -7.36 25.14 20.22
N VAL A 40 -8.38 24.42 20.71
CA VAL A 40 -8.42 22.95 20.65
C VAL A 40 -8.55 22.46 19.21
N ILE A 41 -9.45 23.03 18.40
CA ILE A 41 -9.61 22.69 16.98
C ILE A 41 -8.30 22.98 16.21
N ALA A 42 -7.70 24.15 16.42
CA ALA A 42 -6.42 24.50 15.80
C ALA A 42 -5.29 23.54 16.20
N GLY A 43 -5.21 23.16 17.48
CA GLY A 43 -4.24 22.17 17.98
C GLY A 43 -4.44 20.79 17.37
N VAL A 44 -5.69 20.31 17.28
CA VAL A 44 -6.04 19.03 16.63
C VAL A 44 -5.68 19.06 15.15
N CYS A 45 -6.08 20.10 14.41
CA CYS A 45 -5.73 20.25 12.99
C CYS A 45 -4.20 20.32 12.78
N LEU A 46 -3.47 21.07 13.62
CA LEU A 46 -2.01 21.18 13.52
C LEU A 46 -1.34 19.82 13.82
N SER A 47 -1.81 19.07 14.82
CA SER A 47 -1.33 17.71 15.08
C SER A 47 -1.62 16.74 13.95
N GLY A 48 -2.81 16.84 13.33
CA GLY A 48 -3.21 16.01 12.18
C GLY A 48 -2.37 16.26 10.93
N LEU A 49 -1.82 17.46 10.76
CA LEU A 49 -0.85 17.77 9.70
C LEU A 49 0.50 17.06 9.90
N PHE A 50 0.88 16.72 11.14
CA PHE A 50 2.11 15.97 11.43
C PHE A 50 1.93 14.44 11.42
N THR A 51 0.69 13.93 11.50
CA THR A 51 0.40 12.48 11.45
C THR A 51 0.02 12.00 10.04
N ALA A 52 0.59 12.60 9.00
CA ALA A 52 0.60 12.04 7.66
C ALA A 52 1.98 11.39 7.41
N PRO A 53 2.18 10.10 7.72
CA PRO A 53 3.34 9.38 7.26
C PRO A 53 3.18 9.17 5.75
N LEU A 54 3.62 10.15 4.95
CA LEU A 54 3.96 9.93 3.54
C LEU A 54 5.30 9.18 3.48
N ALA A 55 5.34 8.05 4.17
CA ALA A 55 6.37 7.04 4.10
C ALA A 55 6.16 6.27 2.79
N THR A 56 6.33 6.97 1.66
CA THR A 56 6.70 6.31 0.41
C THR A 56 8.11 5.78 0.61
N HIS A 57 8.23 4.66 1.31
CA HIS A 57 9.45 3.88 1.38
C HIS A 57 9.89 3.66 -0.09
N PRO A 58 11.08 4.13 -0.52
CA PRO A 58 11.59 3.71 -1.81
C PRO A 58 11.74 2.18 -1.70
N PRO A 59 11.06 1.38 -2.55
CA PRO A 59 11.01 -0.06 -2.36
C PRO A 59 12.42 -0.64 -2.40
N LEU A 60 12.96 -0.96 -1.22
CA LEU A 60 14.32 -1.47 -1.02
C LEU A 60 14.54 -2.77 -1.80
N PHE A 61 13.43 -3.45 -2.04
CA PHE A 61 13.27 -4.74 -2.69
C PHE A 61 13.11 -4.63 -4.21
N ARG A 62 13.06 -3.41 -4.79
CA ARG A 62 12.96 -3.16 -6.24
C ARG A 62 14.27 -2.62 -6.81
N ALA A 63 15.05 -3.49 -7.43
CA ALA A 63 16.36 -3.17 -8.03
C ALA A 63 16.26 -2.90 -9.54
N ARG A 64 17.16 -2.03 -10.05
CA ARG A 64 17.24 -1.62 -11.46
C ARG A 64 18.70 -1.48 -11.89
N GLY A 65 19.00 -1.76 -13.15
CA GLY A 65 20.34 -1.57 -13.73
C GLY A 65 20.76 -0.09 -13.81
N ALA A 66 22.07 0.16 -13.87
CA ALA A 66 22.62 1.50 -14.01
C ALA A 66 22.18 2.21 -15.31
N THR A 67 21.90 1.42 -16.35
CA THR A 67 21.41 1.83 -17.68
C THR A 67 19.87 1.87 -17.80
N PHE A 68 19.13 1.74 -16.69
CA PHE A 68 17.67 1.61 -16.72
C PHE A 68 16.98 2.83 -17.35
N ASP A 69 16.14 2.57 -18.34
CA ASP A 69 15.37 3.58 -19.07
C ASP A 69 14.18 4.06 -18.22
N ARG A 70 14.38 5.22 -17.58
CA ARG A 70 13.38 5.89 -16.73
C ARG A 70 12.19 6.47 -17.50
N SER A 71 12.17 6.39 -18.83
CA SER A 71 11.02 6.81 -19.66
C SER A 71 10.04 5.67 -19.96
N VAL A 72 10.36 4.42 -19.59
CA VAL A 72 9.44 3.29 -19.79
C VAL A 72 8.14 3.50 -19.00
N ALA A 73 7.02 3.22 -19.66
CA ALA A 73 5.71 3.30 -19.04
C ALA A 73 5.52 2.19 -17.98
N ARG A 74 4.48 2.34 -17.15
CA ARG A 74 4.16 1.41 -16.05
C ARG A 74 2.69 0.98 -16.04
N ASP A 75 1.89 1.37 -17.02
CA ASP A 75 0.55 0.84 -17.22
C ASP A 75 0.59 -0.61 -17.69
N LYS A 76 1.59 -0.99 -18.50
CA LYS A 76 1.80 -2.34 -19.04
C LYS A 76 3.09 -2.96 -18.50
N ALA A 77 3.05 -4.25 -18.17
CA ALA A 77 4.24 -5.02 -17.84
C ALA A 77 4.17 -6.48 -18.33
N VAL A 78 5.32 -7.01 -18.74
CA VAL A 78 5.57 -8.45 -18.74
C VAL A 78 6.12 -8.81 -17.37
N VAL A 79 5.37 -9.61 -16.61
CA VAL A 79 5.78 -10.14 -15.32
C VAL A 79 6.32 -11.55 -15.54
N MET A 80 7.48 -11.85 -14.98
CA MET A 80 8.12 -13.16 -15.06
C MET A 80 8.81 -13.49 -13.75
N CYS A 81 8.98 -14.77 -13.45
CA CYS A 81 9.43 -15.25 -12.14
C CYS A 81 10.75 -16.01 -12.28
N MET A 82 11.75 -15.72 -11.45
CA MET A 82 13.09 -16.32 -11.57
C MET A 82 13.75 -16.65 -10.22
N HIS A 83 14.40 -17.80 -10.22
CA HIS A 83 15.47 -18.17 -9.29
C HIS A 83 16.74 -18.50 -10.09
N ASP A 84 17.91 -18.55 -9.45
CA ASP A 84 19.22 -18.73 -10.13
C ASP A 84 19.27 -19.87 -11.16
N GLY A 85 18.49 -20.94 -10.96
CA GLY A 85 18.47 -22.12 -11.84
C GLY A 85 17.82 -21.92 -13.22
N VAL A 86 17.05 -20.83 -13.42
CA VAL A 86 16.28 -20.60 -14.67
C VAL A 86 16.65 -19.30 -15.40
N VAL A 87 17.63 -18.54 -14.86
CA VAL A 87 18.03 -17.21 -15.38
C VAL A 87 18.52 -17.26 -16.83
N SER A 88 19.15 -18.35 -17.27
CA SER A 88 19.58 -18.53 -18.67
C SER A 88 18.40 -18.62 -19.66
N MET A 89 17.29 -19.22 -19.25
CA MET A 89 16.07 -19.32 -20.06
C MET A 89 15.34 -17.97 -20.06
N GLY A 90 15.17 -17.36 -18.88
CA GLY A 90 14.60 -16.01 -18.74
C GLY A 90 15.36 -14.94 -19.54
N LEU A 91 16.69 -14.98 -19.55
CA LEU A 91 17.54 -14.11 -20.39
C LEU A 91 17.32 -14.31 -21.90
N SER A 92 16.98 -15.52 -22.31
CA SER A 92 16.69 -15.85 -23.71
C SER A 92 15.29 -15.33 -24.10
N LEU A 93 14.29 -15.55 -23.24
CA LEU A 93 12.93 -15.02 -23.40
C LEU A 93 12.88 -13.49 -23.42
N VAL A 94 13.63 -12.81 -22.55
CA VAL A 94 13.75 -11.34 -22.56
C VAL A 94 14.31 -10.82 -23.88
N ARG A 95 15.32 -11.49 -24.45
CA ARG A 95 15.89 -11.13 -25.76
C ARG A 95 14.93 -11.40 -26.90
N GLU A 96 14.23 -12.53 -26.88
CA GLU A 96 13.16 -12.85 -27.83
C GLU A 96 12.07 -11.77 -27.79
N LEU A 97 11.54 -11.43 -26.62
CA LEU A 97 10.56 -10.35 -26.44
C LEU A 97 11.02 -9.03 -27.08
N ARG A 98 12.25 -8.58 -26.82
CA ARG A 98 12.78 -7.34 -27.44
C ARG A 98 12.90 -7.44 -28.96
N CYS A 99 13.34 -8.58 -29.49
CA CYS A 99 13.37 -8.86 -30.94
C CYS A 99 11.96 -8.87 -31.57
N LEU A 100 10.96 -9.41 -30.86
CA LEU A 100 9.58 -9.46 -31.35
C LEU A 100 8.94 -8.08 -31.50
N GLY A 101 9.51 -7.06 -30.83
CA GLY A 101 9.04 -5.68 -30.79
C GLY A 101 8.49 -5.23 -29.44
N ASN A 102 8.62 -6.04 -28.37
CA ASN A 102 8.15 -5.65 -27.05
C ASN A 102 9.01 -4.52 -26.47
N HIS A 103 8.40 -3.37 -26.22
CA HIS A 103 9.04 -2.21 -25.61
C HIS A 103 8.58 -1.92 -24.18
N GLU A 104 7.66 -2.73 -23.63
CA GLU A 104 7.09 -2.53 -22.29
C GLU A 104 8.05 -2.92 -21.16
N LEU A 105 7.72 -2.53 -19.93
CA LEU A 105 8.45 -2.91 -18.71
C LEU A 105 8.51 -4.44 -18.57
N VAL A 106 9.68 -4.97 -18.21
CA VAL A 106 9.82 -6.34 -17.71
C VAL A 106 10.04 -6.28 -16.19
N GLN A 107 9.23 -7.01 -15.43
CA GLN A 107 9.42 -7.18 -13.99
C GLN A 107 9.80 -8.64 -13.69
N VAL A 108 10.99 -8.85 -13.14
CA VAL A 108 11.47 -10.17 -12.70
C VAL A 108 11.25 -10.30 -11.19
N TYR A 109 10.37 -11.22 -10.80
CA TYR A 109 10.05 -11.50 -9.40
C TYR A 109 10.88 -12.66 -8.83
N HIS A 110 11.39 -12.50 -7.61
CA HIS A 110 12.01 -13.56 -6.81
C HIS A 110 11.62 -13.43 -5.32
N CYS A 111 11.88 -14.48 -4.54
CA CYS A 111 11.51 -14.56 -3.13
C CYS A 111 12.76 -14.67 -2.24
N PHE A 112 13.06 -13.61 -1.48
CA PHE A 112 14.24 -13.40 -0.65
C PHE A 112 15.59 -13.27 -1.41
N PRO A 113 16.63 -12.67 -0.79
CA PRO A 113 17.92 -12.42 -1.45
C PRO A 113 18.72 -13.68 -1.81
N ASP A 114 18.39 -14.84 -1.23
CA ASP A 114 19.08 -16.12 -1.48
C ASP A 114 18.50 -16.93 -2.65
N GLU A 115 17.40 -16.49 -3.27
CA GLU A 115 16.81 -17.16 -4.44
C GLU A 115 17.38 -16.69 -5.79
N LEU A 116 17.81 -15.43 -5.86
CA LEU A 116 18.35 -14.81 -7.07
C LEU A 116 19.61 -14.00 -6.74
N SER A 117 20.77 -14.58 -7.02
CA SER A 117 22.06 -14.02 -6.61
C SER A 117 22.41 -12.71 -7.31
N ALA A 118 23.31 -11.94 -6.69
CA ALA A 118 23.82 -10.68 -7.27
C ALA A 118 24.33 -10.88 -8.71
N LYS A 119 25.06 -11.96 -8.98
CA LYS A 119 25.55 -12.31 -10.33
C LYS A 119 24.41 -12.47 -11.34
N SER A 120 23.33 -13.17 -10.96
CA SER A 120 22.16 -13.33 -11.83
C SER A 120 21.44 -12.00 -12.08
N ARG A 121 21.33 -11.17 -11.04
CA ARG A 121 20.74 -9.82 -11.13
C ARG A 121 21.55 -8.92 -12.07
N ASP A 122 22.87 -8.94 -11.96
CA ASP A 122 23.78 -8.22 -12.86
C ASP A 122 23.66 -8.72 -14.32
N MET A 123 23.55 -10.03 -14.52
CA MET A 123 23.33 -10.61 -15.87
C MET A 123 21.99 -10.16 -16.49
N LEU A 124 20.92 -10.06 -15.69
CA LEU A 124 19.61 -9.56 -16.15
C LEU A 124 19.67 -8.06 -16.49
N PHE A 125 20.28 -7.23 -15.63
CA PHE A 125 20.45 -5.80 -15.90
C PHE A 125 21.40 -5.49 -17.06
N ALA A 126 22.36 -6.37 -17.36
CA ALA A 126 23.22 -6.25 -18.53
C ALA A 126 22.53 -6.67 -19.84
N ALA A 127 21.37 -7.35 -19.77
CA ALA A 127 20.66 -7.86 -20.94
C ALA A 127 19.51 -6.97 -21.44
N ASP A 128 18.88 -6.18 -20.57
CA ASP A 128 17.79 -5.28 -20.94
C ASP A 128 17.73 -4.01 -20.07
N SER A 129 17.57 -2.84 -20.71
CA SER A 129 17.48 -1.54 -20.03
C SER A 129 16.07 -1.21 -19.51
N ARG A 130 15.07 -2.04 -19.79
CA ARG A 130 13.67 -1.89 -19.33
C ARG A 130 13.24 -3.02 -18.40
N LEU A 131 14.22 -3.63 -17.74
CA LEU A 131 14.05 -4.71 -16.77
C LEU A 131 14.30 -4.20 -15.34
N GLU A 132 13.36 -4.47 -14.44
CA GLU A 132 13.53 -4.30 -13.00
C GLU A 132 13.31 -5.64 -12.26
N ILE A 133 13.93 -5.78 -11.11
CA ILE A 133 13.90 -7.00 -10.29
C ILE A 133 13.22 -6.69 -8.95
N VAL A 134 12.32 -7.55 -8.50
CA VAL A 134 11.49 -7.36 -7.30
C VAL A 134 11.60 -8.56 -6.35
N ASP A 135 12.05 -8.32 -5.13
CA ASP A 135 12.00 -9.28 -4.02
C ASP A 135 10.67 -9.14 -3.26
N VAL A 136 9.61 -9.74 -3.81
CA VAL A 136 8.25 -9.59 -3.27
C VAL A 136 8.07 -10.22 -1.89
N CYS A 137 8.83 -11.27 -1.56
CA CYS A 137 8.75 -11.88 -0.25
C CYS A 137 9.31 -10.96 0.84
N SER A 138 10.45 -10.33 0.60
CA SER A 138 11.00 -9.36 1.55
C SER A 138 10.14 -8.11 1.67
N ASP A 139 9.53 -7.62 0.58
CA ASP A 139 8.62 -6.45 0.59
C ASP A 139 7.32 -6.74 1.40
N LEU A 140 6.68 -7.89 1.17
CA LEU A 140 5.47 -8.30 1.89
C LEU A 140 5.74 -8.63 3.38
N VAL A 141 6.94 -9.09 3.73
CA VAL A 141 7.34 -9.32 5.13
C VAL A 141 7.67 -8.01 5.86
N GLU A 142 8.45 -7.11 5.26
CA GLU A 142 8.78 -5.79 5.84
C GLU A 142 7.52 -4.93 6.05
N THR A 143 6.54 -5.02 5.14
CA THR A 143 5.25 -4.33 5.26
C THR A 143 4.24 -5.04 6.19
N GLY A 144 4.56 -6.24 6.68
CA GLY A 144 3.66 -7.04 7.53
C GLY A 144 2.41 -7.57 6.81
N ALA A 145 2.41 -7.58 5.48
CA ALA A 145 1.34 -8.13 4.65
C ALA A 145 1.39 -9.67 4.53
N LEU A 146 2.55 -10.27 4.78
CA LEU A 146 2.78 -11.71 4.80
C LEU A 146 3.80 -12.04 5.90
N ASP A 147 3.65 -13.17 6.60
CA ASP A 147 4.67 -13.64 7.54
C ASP A 147 5.80 -14.38 6.82
N GLU A 148 6.99 -14.44 7.44
CA GLU A 148 8.19 -15.00 6.80
C GLU A 148 8.07 -16.52 6.54
N GLU A 149 7.34 -17.27 7.37
CA GLU A 149 7.16 -18.71 7.21
C GLU A 149 6.27 -19.01 5.99
N THR A 150 5.12 -18.33 5.88
CA THR A 150 4.24 -18.38 4.70
C THR A 150 4.94 -17.86 3.45
N ALA A 151 5.70 -16.76 3.54
CA ALA A 151 6.46 -16.22 2.41
C ALA A 151 7.47 -17.24 1.85
N ARG A 152 8.14 -18.02 2.71
CA ARG A 152 9.09 -19.08 2.28
C ARG A 152 8.42 -20.22 1.50
N HIS A 153 7.10 -20.42 1.63
CA HIS A 153 6.36 -21.38 0.80
C HIS A 153 6.06 -20.88 -0.63
N PHE A 154 6.11 -19.57 -0.88
CA PHE A 154 5.91 -18.98 -2.21
C PHE A 154 7.17 -18.98 -3.08
N ARG A 155 8.28 -19.59 -2.64
CA ARG A 155 9.54 -19.67 -3.40
C ARG A 155 9.41 -20.38 -4.75
N SER A 156 10.31 -20.02 -5.67
CA SER A 156 10.42 -20.63 -7.00
C SER A 156 9.08 -20.58 -7.78
N TRP A 157 8.57 -21.70 -8.30
CA TRP A 157 7.37 -21.73 -9.16
C TRP A 157 6.09 -21.20 -8.50
N TRP A 158 6.00 -21.21 -7.17
CA TRP A 158 4.81 -20.74 -6.45
C TRP A 158 4.71 -19.22 -6.33
N ILE A 159 5.72 -18.45 -6.74
CA ILE A 159 5.73 -16.99 -6.55
C ILE A 159 4.75 -16.23 -7.46
N LYS A 160 4.27 -16.88 -8.52
CA LYS A 160 3.42 -16.28 -9.58
C LYS A 160 2.18 -15.51 -9.05
N PRO A 161 1.42 -16.02 -8.05
CA PRO A 161 0.30 -15.27 -7.48
C PRO A 161 0.74 -14.04 -6.67
N LEU A 162 1.89 -14.09 -5.98
CA LEU A 162 2.44 -12.90 -5.31
C LEU A 162 2.88 -11.85 -6.32
N ALA A 163 3.53 -12.27 -7.42
CA ALA A 163 3.94 -11.37 -8.49
C ALA A 163 2.74 -10.65 -9.15
N LEU A 164 1.63 -11.36 -9.39
CA LEU A 164 0.38 -10.80 -9.88
C LEU A 164 -0.36 -9.92 -8.85
N TYR A 165 -0.26 -10.24 -7.56
CA TYR A 165 -0.86 -9.44 -6.49
C TYR A 165 -0.09 -8.13 -6.21
N HIS A 166 1.24 -8.16 -6.35
CA HIS A 166 2.14 -7.09 -5.95
C HIS A 166 2.48 -6.09 -7.07
N THR A 167 2.29 -6.44 -8.34
CA THR A 167 2.66 -5.58 -9.46
C THR A 167 1.86 -4.27 -9.49
N ASP A 168 2.58 -3.16 -9.72
CA ASP A 168 2.02 -1.82 -9.88
C ASP A 168 1.59 -1.52 -11.32
N ALA A 169 1.64 -2.51 -12.22
CA ALA A 169 1.11 -2.44 -13.57
C ALA A 169 -0.40 -2.71 -13.64
N ARG A 170 -1.08 -2.10 -14.61
CA ARG A 170 -2.55 -2.21 -14.80
C ARG A 170 -2.93 -3.32 -15.77
N GLU A 171 -2.12 -3.51 -16.80
CA GLU A 171 -2.22 -4.55 -17.80
C GLU A 171 -0.98 -5.43 -17.68
N VAL A 172 -1.18 -6.71 -17.40
CA VAL A 172 -0.09 -7.65 -17.08
C VAL A 172 -0.20 -8.88 -17.97
N ILE A 173 0.90 -9.24 -18.60
CA ILE A 173 1.10 -10.60 -19.10
C ILE A 173 2.09 -11.27 -18.15
N LEU A 174 1.61 -12.22 -17.36
CA LEU A 174 2.48 -13.17 -16.66
C LEU A 174 2.96 -14.19 -17.69
N LEU A 175 4.28 -14.29 -17.86
CA LEU A 175 4.93 -15.30 -18.70
C LEU A 175 5.81 -16.20 -17.84
N ASP A 176 5.88 -17.47 -18.23
CA ASP A 176 6.80 -18.43 -17.67
C ASP A 176 8.13 -18.42 -18.44
N VAL A 177 9.23 -18.68 -17.75
CA VAL A 177 10.58 -18.49 -18.31
C VAL A 177 11.02 -19.58 -19.27
N ASP A 178 10.20 -20.61 -19.41
CA ASP A 178 10.25 -21.71 -20.37
C ASP A 178 9.19 -21.62 -21.49
N ASP A 179 8.44 -20.51 -21.58
CA ASP A 179 7.63 -20.15 -22.76
C ASP A 179 8.53 -19.88 -23.99
N LEU A 180 7.98 -20.11 -25.20
CA LEU A 180 8.65 -19.85 -26.49
C LEU A 180 7.69 -19.24 -27.51
N PHE A 181 8.07 -18.14 -28.16
CA PHE A 181 7.23 -17.44 -29.12
C PHE A 181 7.38 -17.96 -30.56
N MET A 182 6.50 -18.87 -30.96
CA MET A 182 6.40 -19.38 -32.34
C MET A 182 6.06 -18.27 -33.36
N ARG A 183 7.06 -17.72 -34.07
CA ARG A 183 6.88 -16.75 -35.18
C ARG A 183 7.87 -16.97 -36.33
N ASP A 184 7.37 -17.02 -37.56
CA ASP A 184 8.15 -17.36 -38.79
C ASP A 184 9.29 -16.37 -39.16
N ARG A 185 9.40 -15.24 -38.47
CA ARG A 185 10.39 -14.18 -38.75
C ARG A 185 11.41 -14.13 -37.60
N PRO A 186 12.64 -14.62 -37.80
CA PRO A 186 13.69 -14.55 -36.77
C PRO A 186 14.21 -13.13 -36.58
N CYS A 187 14.98 -12.98 -35.50
CA CYS A 187 15.83 -11.86 -35.15
C CYS A 187 17.09 -11.82 -36.05
#